data_AF-A0A813LI81-F1
#
_entry.id   AF-A0A813LI81-F1
#
_cell.length_a   1.000
_cell.length_b   1.000
_cell.length_c   1.000
_cell.angle_alpha   90.00
_cell.angle_beta   90.00
_cell.angle_gamma   90.00
#
_symmetry.space_group_name_H-M   'P 1'
#
loop_
_entity.id
_entity.type
_entity.pdbx_description
1 polymer ?
#
loop_
_entity_poly.entity_id
_entity_poly.type
_entity_poly.pdbx_seq_one_letter_code
_entity_poly.pdbx_strand_id
1 'polypeptide(L)'
;QDAMLKAILQARISTDLHQRSEKRTFTSSSAFSKRSFSSASRSRSLAGSDRGKSFAEKKGGGSKFFSDVFVGAVKQKPRHLSISSVDQFRRKKAHDRASERTQGIDQSETTEDTSFRPRETLGWLLERPISDISIFIVILMSVISIGIEADMTAQRPLDDIPLIFEALNLFYTVVFAIEIALKWAAFGLYMYFTGPDKVWNVFDFVIVTSSILDQSLSFWVAHSDGETFALKNLRVIRMLRVTRIVRGIRVMRVLRYVQPLRTLLRSIYTVLKSLVWTMILLALIFYSFGVAFTQSTSDYCREAAGALLQPGSGLSLSSVSPMCENPELQIYWSFLASSMFTLFKAIAGGVSWHSVVLPLEPVGWFIIVLFVAFICFTSFAVLNVITGVFCQSAMESANLDNEIAVMQQLASREEHVEAIKKLFNAIDQDASNDITMDEFEEKLEDARVIAYLDCMGIDCSDAWTLFQVD
;
A
#
# COMPACT_ATOMS: atom_id res chain seq x y z
N GLN A 1 5.63 -39.45 28.70
CA GLN A 1 5.16 -38.14 28.15
C GLN A 1 6.29 -37.11 27.89
N ASP A 2 6.91 -36.44 28.88
CA ASP A 2 7.86 -35.31 28.59
C ASP A 2 9.17 -35.71 27.88
N ALA A 3 9.67 -36.93 28.09
CA ALA A 3 10.82 -37.49 27.35
C ALA A 3 10.47 -37.80 25.88
N MET A 4 9.30 -38.41 25.64
CA MET A 4 8.76 -38.73 24.32
C MET A 4 8.54 -37.46 23.47
N LEU A 5 8.02 -36.39 24.08
CA LEU A 5 7.86 -35.10 23.41
C LEU A 5 9.21 -34.49 22.98
N LYS A 6 10.26 -34.67 23.79
CA LYS A 6 11.64 -34.28 23.44
C LYS A 6 12.20 -35.16 22.32
N ALA A 7 12.03 -36.48 22.37
CA ALA A 7 12.49 -37.40 21.32
C ALA A 7 11.88 -37.07 19.96
N ILE A 8 10.56 -36.88 19.88
CA ILE A 8 9.85 -36.51 18.65
C ILE A 8 10.32 -35.13 18.12
N LEU A 9 10.55 -34.16 19.00
CA LEU A 9 11.11 -32.85 18.61
C LEU A 9 12.55 -32.96 18.09
N GLN A 10 13.38 -33.81 18.71
CA GLN A 10 14.78 -33.98 18.34
C GLN A 10 14.92 -34.72 17.00
N ALA A 11 14.09 -35.75 16.78
CA ALA A 11 13.98 -36.45 15.50
C ALA A 11 13.53 -35.49 14.36
N ARG A 12 12.53 -34.64 14.62
CA ARG A 12 12.02 -33.70 13.59
C ARG A 12 12.99 -32.55 13.30
N ILE A 13 13.78 -32.11 14.30
CA ILE A 13 14.87 -31.15 14.10
C ILE A 13 16.02 -31.79 13.29
N SER A 14 16.33 -33.07 13.48
CA SER A 14 17.39 -33.74 12.72
C SER A 14 17.01 -33.93 11.24
N THR A 15 15.75 -34.26 10.93
CA THR A 15 15.25 -34.36 9.54
C THR A 15 15.25 -33.01 8.83
N ASP A 16 14.81 -31.94 9.50
CA ASP A 16 14.79 -30.58 8.92
C ASP A 16 16.22 -30.01 8.73
N LEU A 17 17.17 -30.38 9.60
CA LEU A 17 18.60 -30.10 9.40
C LEU A 17 19.18 -30.90 8.21
N HIS A 18 18.78 -32.15 8.02
CA HIS A 18 19.23 -32.98 6.90
C HIS A 18 18.75 -32.40 5.56
N GLN A 19 17.46 -32.07 5.44
CA GLN A 19 16.89 -31.40 4.26
C GLN A 19 17.50 -30.01 4.01
N ARG A 20 17.84 -29.25 5.06
CA ARG A 20 18.58 -27.98 4.93
C ARG A 20 20.02 -28.18 4.49
N SER A 21 20.65 -29.31 4.79
CA SER A 21 22.00 -29.65 4.31
C SER A 21 21.99 -29.97 2.81
N GLU A 22 21.01 -30.73 2.33
CA GLU A 22 20.84 -31.05 0.90
C GLU A 22 20.49 -29.82 0.06
N LYS A 23 19.64 -28.92 0.58
CA LYS A 23 19.40 -27.62 -0.07
C LYS A 23 20.63 -26.71 -0.09
N ARG A 24 21.58 -26.89 0.84
CA ARG A 24 22.87 -26.17 0.84
C ARG A 24 23.92 -26.77 -0.11
N THR A 25 23.96 -28.09 -0.28
CA THR A 25 24.85 -28.70 -1.30
C THR A 25 24.37 -28.37 -2.72
N PHE A 26 23.06 -28.36 -2.97
CA PHE A 26 22.50 -27.97 -4.27
C PHE A 26 22.73 -26.49 -4.62
N THR A 27 22.76 -25.59 -3.62
CA THR A 27 23.05 -24.16 -3.83
C THR A 27 24.55 -23.82 -3.84
N SER A 28 25.41 -24.69 -3.28
CA SER A 28 26.87 -24.55 -3.40
C SER A 28 27.36 -24.82 -4.83
N SER A 29 26.72 -25.75 -5.55
CA SER A 29 27.11 -26.11 -6.93
C SER A 29 26.87 -24.97 -7.95
N SER A 30 25.90 -24.09 -7.71
CA SER A 30 25.67 -22.89 -8.56
C SER A 30 26.54 -21.69 -8.20
N ALA A 31 27.23 -21.71 -7.05
CA ALA A 31 28.09 -20.62 -6.59
C ALA A 31 29.53 -20.70 -7.16
N PHE A 32 29.95 -21.83 -7.72
CA PHE A 32 31.34 -22.06 -8.15
C PHE A 32 31.76 -21.31 -9.43
N SER A 33 30.83 -20.63 -10.12
CA SER A 33 31.09 -19.91 -11.39
C SER A 33 31.43 -18.41 -11.22
N LYS A 34 31.48 -17.87 -9.98
CA LYS A 34 31.67 -16.42 -9.72
C LYS A 34 32.82 -16.04 -8.79
N ARG A 35 33.91 -16.82 -8.77
CA ARG A 35 35.18 -16.45 -8.11
C ARG A 35 36.41 -16.62 -9.01
N SER A 36 36.40 -15.88 -10.11
CA SER A 36 37.63 -15.41 -10.76
C SER A 36 37.46 -13.93 -11.06
N PHE A 37 38.06 -13.07 -10.22
CA PHE A 37 38.72 -11.79 -10.55
C PHE A 37 39.07 -11.01 -9.26
N SER A 38 40.07 -10.13 -9.37
CA SER A 38 40.43 -9.09 -8.38
C SER A 38 41.07 -9.53 -7.05
N SER A 39 42.31 -10.01 -7.14
CA SER A 39 43.30 -9.87 -6.07
C SER A 39 44.28 -8.73 -6.39
N ALA A 40 44.12 -7.54 -5.79
CA ALA A 40 45.19 -6.52 -5.75
C ALA A 40 44.89 -5.38 -4.76
N SER A 41 45.57 -5.36 -3.61
CA SER A 41 46.36 -4.22 -3.09
C SER A 41 46.65 -4.36 -1.59
N ARG A 42 47.94 -4.45 -1.25
CA ARG A 42 48.46 -4.19 0.10
C ARG A 42 48.91 -2.72 0.16
N SER A 43 48.76 -2.04 1.30
CA SER A 43 49.90 -1.77 2.22
C SER A 43 49.76 -0.49 3.08
N ARG A 44 50.24 -0.59 4.35
CA ARG A 44 50.72 0.49 5.25
C ARG A 44 49.67 1.52 5.75
N SER A 45 49.78 2.12 6.95
CA SER A 45 50.83 2.09 8.01
C SER A 45 50.26 2.32 9.44
N LEU A 46 51.03 1.93 10.47
CA LEU A 46 51.38 2.65 11.73
C LEU A 46 50.53 3.92 12.05
N ALA A 47 50.01 4.25 13.24
CA ALA A 47 50.13 3.80 14.65
C ALA A 47 48.86 4.31 15.43
N GLY A 48 48.69 4.34 16.76
CA GLY A 48 49.47 3.92 17.95
C GLY A 48 49.05 4.68 19.25
N SER A 49 49.49 4.19 20.43
CA SER A 49 49.34 4.78 21.78
C SER A 49 47.95 4.83 22.45
N ASP A 50 47.88 4.17 23.61
CA ASP A 50 46.96 4.49 24.72
C ASP A 50 46.98 5.97 25.14
N ARG A 51 45.81 6.47 25.57
CA ARG A 51 45.61 6.92 26.97
C ARG A 51 44.16 7.26 27.28
N GLY A 52 43.56 6.56 28.23
CA GLY A 52 42.37 7.05 28.92
C GLY A 52 42.75 8.13 29.95
N LYS A 53 41.88 9.14 30.12
CA LYS A 53 41.74 9.88 31.38
C LYS A 53 40.36 10.52 31.47
N SER A 54 39.67 10.23 32.57
CA SER A 54 38.46 10.93 33.00
C SER A 54 38.78 12.38 33.36
N PHE A 55 37.89 13.31 33.01
CA PHE A 55 37.63 14.47 33.86
C PHE A 55 36.18 14.95 33.72
N ALA A 56 35.62 15.48 34.81
CA ALA A 56 34.19 15.69 34.97
C ALA A 56 33.71 17.09 34.54
N GLU A 57 32.45 17.09 34.07
CA GLU A 57 31.40 18.10 34.32
C GLU A 57 31.74 19.61 34.25
N LYS A 58 31.18 20.27 33.23
CA LYS A 58 30.46 21.53 33.45
C LYS A 58 29.29 21.71 32.48
N LYS A 59 28.11 22.01 33.04
CA LYS A 59 26.84 22.12 32.32
C LYS A 59 26.74 23.44 31.54
N GLY A 60 26.32 23.35 30.28
CA GLY A 60 25.76 24.47 29.49
C GLY A 60 24.34 24.11 29.05
N GLY A 61 23.35 24.91 29.43
CA GLY A 61 21.93 24.62 29.15
C GLY A 61 21.57 24.86 27.69
N GLY A 62 20.97 23.86 27.03
CA GLY A 62 20.47 23.98 25.65
C GLY A 62 19.81 22.69 25.13
N SER A 63 20.27 21.52 25.57
CA SER A 63 19.80 20.21 25.07
C SER A 63 18.42 19.75 25.59
N LYS A 64 17.82 20.43 26.58
CA LYS A 64 16.56 19.96 27.20
C LYS A 64 15.29 20.19 26.37
N PHE A 65 15.27 21.12 25.41
CA PHE A 65 14.06 21.36 24.62
C PHE A 65 13.88 20.35 23.46
N PHE A 66 14.98 19.83 22.90
CA PHE A 66 14.95 18.88 21.79
C PHE A 66 14.80 17.41 22.22
N SER A 67 15.16 17.07 23.46
CA SER A 67 14.89 15.75 24.06
C SER A 67 13.38 15.49 24.22
N ASP A 68 12.67 16.47 24.80
CA ASP A 68 11.32 16.23 25.31
C ASP A 68 10.24 16.24 24.21
N VAL A 69 10.55 16.84 23.05
CA VAL A 69 9.69 16.78 21.85
C VAL A 69 9.83 15.44 21.10
N PHE A 70 10.99 14.75 21.17
CA PHE A 70 11.26 13.57 20.36
C PHE A 70 11.03 12.21 21.07
N VAL A 71 10.72 12.22 22.38
CA VAL A 71 10.50 10.98 23.18
C VAL A 71 9.02 10.78 23.58
N GLY A 72 8.14 11.74 23.30
CA GLY A 72 6.73 11.72 23.74
C GLY A 72 5.77 10.77 23.00
N ALA A 73 6.14 10.26 21.81
CA ALA A 73 5.18 9.61 20.90
C ALA A 73 5.16 8.07 20.92
N VAL A 74 6.16 7.39 21.48
CA VAL A 74 6.24 5.91 21.48
C VAL A 74 6.49 5.37 22.88
N LYS A 75 5.42 5.27 23.68
CA LYS A 75 5.40 4.45 24.89
C LYS A 75 4.05 3.77 25.10
N GLN A 76 3.58 3.04 24.09
CA GLN A 76 2.57 2.02 24.32
C GLN A 76 3.19 0.94 25.22
N LYS A 77 2.80 0.99 26.49
CA LYS A 77 3.09 -0.02 27.51
C LYS A 77 2.64 -1.38 26.95
N PRO A 78 3.45 -2.45 27.03
CA PRO A 78 3.00 -3.78 26.57
C PRO A 78 1.74 -4.14 27.35
N ARG A 79 0.61 -4.30 26.64
CA ARG A 79 -0.59 -4.88 27.24
C ARG A 79 -0.31 -6.36 27.42
N HIS A 80 0.09 -6.73 28.63
CA HIS A 80 0.09 -8.11 29.07
C HIS A 80 -1.34 -8.64 28.89
N LEU A 81 -1.57 -9.49 27.88
CA LEU A 81 -2.83 -10.22 27.76
C LEU A 81 -2.90 -11.17 28.94
N SER A 82 -3.76 -10.86 29.91
CA SER A 82 -4.06 -11.80 30.99
C SER A 82 -4.81 -12.99 30.41
N ILE A 83 -4.45 -14.19 30.89
CA ILE A 83 -5.00 -15.49 30.47
C ILE A 83 -6.54 -15.50 30.49
N SER A 84 -7.15 -14.73 31.40
CA SER A 84 -8.61 -14.49 31.48
C SER A 84 -9.29 -14.02 30.19
N SER A 85 -8.57 -13.34 29.30
CA SER A 85 -9.12 -12.84 28.03
C SER A 85 -9.23 -13.92 26.94
N VAL A 86 -8.37 -14.95 27.00
CA VAL A 86 -8.45 -16.14 26.13
C VAL A 86 -9.59 -17.06 26.58
N ASP A 87 -9.78 -17.22 27.89
CA ASP A 87 -10.89 -18.00 28.45
C ASP A 87 -12.27 -17.42 28.14
N GLN A 88 -12.40 -16.08 28.14
CA GLN A 88 -13.63 -15.42 27.69
C GLN A 88 -13.93 -15.71 26.21
N PHE A 89 -12.90 -15.75 25.36
CA PHE A 89 -13.06 -16.07 23.93
C PHE A 89 -13.43 -17.55 23.71
N ARG A 90 -12.82 -18.47 24.46
CA ARG A 90 -13.18 -19.90 24.45
C ARG A 90 -14.61 -20.14 24.93
N ARG A 91 -15.04 -19.52 26.04
CA ARG A 91 -16.42 -19.64 26.55
C ARG A 91 -17.46 -19.12 25.56
N LYS A 92 -17.18 -17.99 24.88
CA LYS A 92 -18.07 -17.45 23.85
C LYS A 92 -18.21 -18.41 22.66
N LYS A 93 -17.08 -18.88 22.11
CA LYS A 93 -17.06 -19.82 20.97
C LYS A 93 -17.69 -21.20 21.30
N ALA A 94 -17.66 -21.61 22.57
CA ALA A 94 -18.36 -22.82 23.03
C ALA A 94 -19.88 -22.61 23.14
N HIS A 95 -20.33 -21.44 23.61
CA HIS A 95 -21.75 -21.09 23.67
C HIS A 95 -22.37 -20.93 22.27
N ASP A 96 -21.63 -20.34 21.33
CA ASP A 96 -22.07 -20.19 19.94
C ASP A 96 -22.27 -21.57 19.28
N ARG A 97 -21.33 -22.52 19.47
CA ARG A 97 -21.45 -23.91 18.99
C ARG A 97 -22.56 -24.71 19.67
N ALA A 98 -22.86 -24.44 20.94
CA ALA A 98 -24.00 -25.07 21.62
C ALA A 98 -25.33 -24.59 21.01
N SER A 99 -25.44 -23.28 20.71
CA SER A 99 -26.59 -22.69 20.03
C SER A 99 -26.82 -23.28 18.63
N GLU A 100 -25.75 -23.47 17.84
CA GLU A 100 -25.81 -24.12 16.53
C GLU A 100 -26.32 -25.57 16.64
N ARG A 101 -25.89 -26.31 17.67
CA ARG A 101 -26.28 -27.72 17.86
C ARG A 101 -27.72 -27.88 18.33
N THR A 102 -28.28 -26.92 19.07
CA THR A 102 -29.70 -26.92 19.45
C THR A 102 -30.61 -26.50 18.30
N GLN A 103 -30.15 -25.64 17.37
CA GLN A 103 -30.91 -25.31 16.15
C GLN A 103 -30.88 -26.42 15.10
N GLY A 104 -29.89 -27.31 15.12
CA GLY A 104 -29.76 -28.42 14.16
C GLY A 104 -30.63 -29.66 14.43
N ILE A 105 -31.49 -29.66 15.45
CA ILE A 105 -32.29 -30.84 15.86
C ILE A 105 -33.80 -30.66 15.58
N ASP A 106 -34.27 -29.43 15.31
CA ASP A 106 -35.70 -29.10 15.17
C ASP A 106 -36.13 -28.83 13.71
N GLN A 107 -35.49 -29.52 12.75
CA GLN A 107 -35.88 -29.50 11.33
C GLN A 107 -35.89 -30.91 10.73
N SER A 108 -36.80 -31.74 11.24
CA SER A 108 -37.36 -32.88 10.50
C SER A 108 -38.83 -32.59 10.20
N GLU A 109 -39.26 -32.87 8.97
CA GLU A 109 -40.65 -32.80 8.48
C GLU A 109 -41.28 -31.41 8.27
N THR A 110 -40.89 -30.76 7.15
CA THR A 110 -41.91 -30.20 6.22
C THR A 110 -41.54 -30.54 4.79
N THR A 111 -42.27 -31.46 4.17
CA THR A 111 -42.32 -31.62 2.71
C THR A 111 -43.14 -30.48 2.11
N GLU A 112 -42.54 -29.60 1.29
CA GLU A 112 -43.16 -29.00 0.09
C GLU A 112 -42.21 -28.09 -0.71
N ASP A 113 -42.49 -28.00 -2.02
CA ASP A 113 -42.02 -27.05 -3.03
C ASP A 113 -40.51 -26.81 -3.27
N THR A 114 -40.00 -27.58 -4.26
CA THR A 114 -38.90 -27.17 -5.14
C THR A 114 -39.30 -25.98 -6.04
N SER A 115 -39.53 -24.81 -5.44
CA SER A 115 -39.71 -23.56 -6.18
C SER A 115 -38.33 -23.00 -6.59
N PHE A 116 -38.04 -23.02 -7.88
CA PHE A 116 -36.76 -22.59 -8.44
C PHE A 116 -36.55 -21.09 -8.24
N ARG A 117 -35.78 -20.67 -7.24
CA ARG A 117 -35.55 -19.25 -6.91
C ARG A 117 -34.50 -18.64 -7.84
N PRO A 118 -34.88 -17.77 -8.81
CA PRO A 118 -33.95 -17.28 -9.83
C PRO A 118 -32.79 -16.43 -9.28
N ARG A 119 -32.92 -15.89 -8.06
CA ARG A 119 -31.84 -15.17 -7.37
C ARG A 119 -30.66 -16.06 -7.00
N GLU A 120 -30.93 -17.27 -6.52
CA GLU A 120 -29.91 -18.21 -6.06
C GLU A 120 -29.16 -18.79 -7.27
N THR A 121 -29.87 -19.10 -8.36
CA THR A 121 -29.26 -19.52 -9.63
C THR A 121 -28.44 -18.42 -10.30
N LEU A 122 -28.87 -17.16 -10.22
CA LEU A 122 -28.15 -16.02 -10.79
C LEU A 122 -26.88 -15.69 -10.00
N GLY A 123 -26.93 -15.76 -8.66
CA GLY A 123 -25.73 -15.66 -7.82
C GLY A 123 -24.69 -16.71 -8.19
N TRP A 124 -25.09 -17.97 -8.27
CA TRP A 124 -24.21 -19.07 -8.65
C TRP A 124 -23.63 -18.95 -10.08
N LEU A 125 -24.37 -18.35 -11.02
CA LEU A 125 -23.86 -18.06 -12.36
C LEU A 125 -22.81 -16.93 -12.35
N LEU A 126 -23.02 -15.89 -11.54
CA LEU A 126 -22.12 -14.74 -11.40
C LEU A 126 -20.84 -15.10 -10.63
N GLU A 127 -20.90 -16.04 -9.69
CA GLU A 127 -19.75 -16.50 -8.90
C GLU A 127 -18.78 -17.42 -9.67
N ARG A 128 -19.10 -17.79 -10.92
CA ARG A 128 -18.19 -18.59 -11.75
C ARG A 128 -16.95 -17.78 -12.13
N PRO A 129 -15.73 -18.32 -12.03
CA PRO A 129 -14.51 -17.58 -12.41
C PRO A 129 -14.48 -17.12 -13.88
N ILE A 130 -15.28 -17.75 -14.74
CA ILE A 130 -15.44 -17.37 -16.16
C ILE A 130 -16.10 -15.99 -16.31
N SER A 131 -17.05 -15.62 -15.43
CA SER A 131 -17.72 -14.30 -15.49
C SER A 131 -16.70 -13.19 -15.22
N ASP A 132 -15.94 -13.29 -14.12
CA ASP A 132 -14.91 -12.34 -13.71
C ASP A 132 -13.79 -12.23 -14.74
N ILE A 133 -13.34 -13.34 -15.34
CA ILE A 133 -12.36 -13.33 -16.44
C ILE A 133 -12.91 -12.59 -17.66
N SER A 134 -14.18 -12.82 -18.04
CA SER A 134 -14.78 -12.13 -19.19
C SER A 134 -14.88 -10.62 -18.97
N ILE A 135 -15.30 -10.19 -17.78
CA ILE A 135 -15.39 -8.78 -17.40
C ILE A 135 -14.00 -8.14 -17.38
N PHE A 136 -13.00 -8.85 -16.84
CA PHE A 136 -11.61 -8.41 -16.83
C PHE A 136 -11.05 -8.17 -18.25
N ILE A 137 -11.34 -9.07 -19.20
CA ILE A 137 -10.96 -8.88 -20.61
C ILE A 137 -11.63 -7.63 -21.20
N VAL A 138 -12.93 -7.40 -20.92
CA VAL A 138 -13.64 -6.18 -21.37
C VAL A 138 -13.02 -4.91 -20.76
N ILE A 139 -12.59 -4.95 -19.49
CA ILE A 139 -11.86 -3.84 -18.86
C ILE A 139 -10.54 -3.57 -19.59
N LEU A 140 -9.73 -4.59 -19.85
CA LEU A 140 -8.46 -4.44 -20.57
C LEU A 140 -8.67 -3.83 -21.96
N MET A 141 -9.64 -4.34 -22.72
CA MET A 141 -9.99 -3.77 -24.03
C MET A 141 -10.42 -2.31 -23.92
N SER A 142 -11.25 -1.94 -22.92
CA SER A 142 -11.66 -0.56 -22.71
C SER A 142 -10.50 0.38 -22.37
N VAL A 143 -9.49 -0.09 -21.62
CA VAL A 143 -8.28 0.68 -21.30
C VAL A 143 -7.40 0.88 -22.54
N ILE A 144 -7.25 -0.16 -23.37
CA ILE A 144 -6.52 -0.07 -24.64
C ILE A 144 -7.22 0.92 -25.59
N SER A 145 -8.55 0.86 -25.73
CA SER A 145 -9.31 1.82 -26.53
C SER A 145 -9.13 3.26 -26.07
N ILE A 146 -9.13 3.54 -24.76
CA ILE A 146 -8.86 4.87 -24.21
C ILE A 146 -7.45 5.36 -24.60
N GLY A 147 -6.45 4.47 -24.58
CA GLY A 147 -5.09 4.80 -25.01
C GLY A 147 -4.99 5.19 -26.48
N ILE A 148 -5.64 4.42 -27.36
CA ILE A 148 -5.66 4.68 -28.81
C ILE A 148 -6.44 5.96 -29.12
N GLU A 149 -7.61 6.17 -28.49
CA GLU A 149 -8.42 7.39 -28.63
C GLU A 149 -7.60 8.63 -28.23
N ALA A 150 -6.82 8.54 -27.15
CA ALA A 150 -5.97 9.63 -26.68
C ALA A 150 -4.81 9.97 -27.64
N ASP A 151 -4.12 8.97 -28.19
CA ASP A 151 -3.03 9.16 -29.15
C ASP A 151 -3.54 9.75 -30.47
N MET A 152 -4.63 9.22 -31.01
CA MET A 152 -5.25 9.76 -32.23
C MET A 152 -5.72 11.21 -32.05
N THR A 153 -6.34 11.54 -30.90
CA THR A 153 -6.76 12.91 -30.57
C THR A 153 -5.56 13.86 -30.41
N ALA A 154 -4.42 13.37 -29.92
CA ALA A 154 -3.20 14.16 -29.79
C ALA A 154 -2.53 14.46 -31.15
N GLN A 155 -2.54 13.48 -32.06
CA GLN A 155 -1.97 13.63 -33.41
C GLN A 155 -2.86 14.46 -34.34
N ARG A 156 -4.19 14.43 -34.14
CA ARG A 156 -5.17 15.13 -34.99
C ARG A 156 -6.19 15.93 -34.17
N PRO A 157 -5.77 17.06 -33.56
CA PRO A 157 -6.62 17.83 -32.64
C PRO A 157 -7.77 18.60 -33.32
N LEU A 158 -7.86 18.56 -34.65
CA LEU A 158 -8.90 19.20 -35.47
C LEU A 158 -9.86 18.20 -36.13
N ASP A 159 -9.54 16.90 -36.12
CA ASP A 159 -10.41 15.85 -36.65
C ASP A 159 -11.43 15.46 -35.56
N ASP A 160 -12.69 15.26 -35.93
CA ASP A 160 -13.68 14.69 -35.03
C ASP A 160 -13.31 13.26 -34.62
N ILE A 161 -13.65 12.89 -33.37
CA ILE A 161 -13.40 11.53 -32.86
C ILE A 161 -14.18 10.54 -33.72
N PRO A 162 -13.54 9.51 -34.32
CA PRO A 162 -14.24 8.57 -35.19
C PRO A 162 -15.40 7.87 -34.47
N LEU A 163 -16.57 7.82 -35.09
CA LEU A 163 -17.81 7.19 -34.60
C LEU A 163 -17.63 5.79 -33.99
N ILE A 164 -16.63 5.02 -34.45
CA ILE A 164 -16.29 3.71 -33.89
C ILE A 164 -15.86 3.79 -32.42
N PHE A 165 -15.13 4.83 -31.99
CA PHE A 165 -14.75 5.02 -30.58
C PHE A 165 -15.92 5.44 -29.72
N GLU A 166 -16.86 6.22 -30.24
CA GLU A 166 -18.10 6.55 -29.52
C GLU A 166 -18.97 5.30 -29.32
N ALA A 167 -19.13 4.49 -30.38
CA ALA A 167 -19.84 3.21 -30.31
C ALA A 167 -19.17 2.20 -29.34
N LEU A 168 -17.84 2.10 -29.34
CA LEU A 168 -17.09 1.28 -28.38
C LEU A 168 -17.25 1.79 -26.93
N ASN A 169 -17.14 3.10 -26.71
CA ASN A 169 -17.35 3.69 -25.38
C ASN A 169 -18.79 3.45 -24.87
N LEU A 170 -19.79 3.49 -25.76
CA LEU A 170 -21.18 3.11 -25.44
C LEU A 170 -21.28 1.63 -25.09
N PHE A 171 -20.72 0.75 -25.92
CA PHE A 171 -20.71 -0.70 -25.70
C PHE A 171 -20.12 -1.05 -24.32
N TYR A 172 -18.93 -0.53 -23.99
CA TYR A 172 -18.32 -0.76 -22.68
C TYR A 172 -19.21 -0.26 -21.54
N THR A 173 -19.77 0.94 -21.66
CA THR A 173 -20.66 1.51 -20.63
C THR A 173 -21.92 0.66 -20.41
N VAL A 174 -22.52 0.14 -21.48
CA VAL A 174 -23.68 -0.77 -21.42
C VAL A 174 -23.31 -2.10 -20.76
N VAL A 175 -22.18 -2.72 -21.14
CA VAL A 175 -21.72 -3.99 -20.53
C VAL A 175 -21.52 -3.83 -19.02
N PHE A 176 -20.86 -2.76 -18.57
CA PHE A 176 -20.67 -2.51 -17.13
C PHE A 176 -21.97 -2.14 -16.40
N ALA A 177 -22.91 -1.47 -17.06
CA ALA A 177 -24.24 -1.20 -16.49
C ALA A 177 -25.04 -2.50 -16.28
N ILE A 178 -24.98 -3.42 -17.25
CA ILE A 178 -25.58 -4.77 -17.15
C ILE A 178 -24.92 -5.56 -16.01
N GLU A 179 -23.59 -5.55 -15.90
CA GLU A 179 -22.85 -6.21 -14.82
C GLU A 179 -23.35 -5.76 -13.43
N ILE A 180 -23.49 -4.45 -13.20
CA ILE A 180 -23.99 -3.93 -11.92
C ILE A 180 -25.46 -4.30 -11.70
N ALA A 181 -26.31 -4.21 -12.73
CA ALA A 181 -27.71 -4.61 -12.63
C ALA A 181 -27.87 -6.10 -12.26
N LEU A 182 -27.06 -6.99 -12.85
CA LEU A 182 -27.02 -8.42 -12.51
C LEU A 182 -26.52 -8.65 -11.07
N LYS A 183 -25.47 -7.93 -10.63
CA LYS A 183 -24.98 -7.99 -9.24
C LYS A 183 -26.03 -7.51 -8.23
N TRP A 184 -26.82 -6.49 -8.56
CA TRP A 184 -27.96 -6.05 -7.74
C TRP A 184 -29.12 -7.04 -7.73
N ALA A 185 -29.41 -7.69 -8.85
CA ALA A 185 -30.46 -8.70 -8.95
C ALA A 185 -30.14 -9.97 -8.12
N ALA A 186 -28.88 -10.39 -8.11
CA ALA A 186 -28.40 -11.55 -7.36
C ALA A 186 -28.21 -11.27 -5.86
N PHE A 187 -27.35 -10.31 -5.50
CA PHE A 187 -26.97 -10.08 -4.09
C PHE A 187 -27.91 -9.13 -3.34
N GLY A 188 -28.72 -8.35 -4.06
CA GLY A 188 -29.52 -7.26 -3.48
C GLY A 188 -28.70 -6.01 -3.14
N LEU A 189 -29.37 -4.86 -3.17
CA LEU A 189 -28.77 -3.54 -2.93
C LEU A 189 -28.05 -3.46 -1.57
N TYR A 190 -28.64 -4.02 -0.50
CA TYR A 190 -28.08 -3.95 0.85
C TYR A 190 -26.72 -4.66 0.97
N MET A 191 -26.62 -5.89 0.44
CA MET A 191 -25.39 -6.68 0.51
C MET A 191 -24.29 -6.08 -0.40
N TYR A 192 -24.67 -5.55 -1.57
CA TYR A 192 -23.76 -4.88 -2.50
C TYR A 192 -23.00 -3.72 -1.83
N PHE A 193 -23.68 -2.93 -1.01
CA PHE A 193 -23.11 -1.76 -0.31
C PHE A 193 -22.54 -2.06 1.09
N THR A 194 -22.88 -3.19 1.71
CA THR A 194 -22.50 -3.51 3.09
C THR A 194 -21.46 -4.64 3.19
N GLY A 195 -21.32 -5.48 2.16
CA GLY A 195 -20.43 -6.63 2.11
C GLY A 195 -18.92 -6.32 2.11
N PRO A 196 -18.06 -7.36 2.10
CA PRO A 196 -16.60 -7.20 2.23
C PRO A 196 -15.98 -6.34 1.11
N ASP A 197 -16.44 -6.51 -0.13
CA ASP A 197 -15.97 -5.74 -1.30
C ASP A 197 -16.71 -4.40 -1.51
N LYS A 198 -17.45 -3.89 -0.51
CA LYS A 198 -18.24 -2.65 -0.62
C LYS A 198 -17.48 -1.46 -1.20
N VAL A 199 -16.20 -1.30 -0.87
CA VAL A 199 -15.38 -0.19 -1.37
C VAL A 199 -15.20 -0.29 -2.89
N TRP A 200 -14.93 -1.49 -3.39
CA TRP A 200 -14.78 -1.76 -4.83
C TRP A 200 -16.13 -1.69 -5.56
N ASN A 201 -17.21 -2.18 -4.95
CA ASN A 201 -18.57 -2.07 -5.49
C ASN A 201 -19.03 -0.60 -5.60
N VAL A 202 -18.86 0.20 -4.55
CA VAL A 202 -19.16 1.65 -4.58
C VAL A 202 -18.32 2.37 -5.62
N PHE A 203 -17.02 2.09 -5.67
CA PHE A 203 -16.10 2.68 -6.66
C PHE A 203 -16.54 2.38 -8.10
N ASP A 204 -16.87 1.13 -8.37
CA ASP A 204 -17.29 0.67 -9.69
C ASP A 204 -18.64 1.27 -10.12
N PHE A 205 -19.61 1.33 -9.18
CA PHE A 205 -20.88 2.01 -9.36
C PHE A 205 -20.70 3.50 -9.71
N VAL A 206 -19.89 4.25 -8.95
CA VAL A 206 -19.59 5.66 -9.24
C VAL A 206 -19.01 5.82 -10.64
N ILE A 207 -18.12 4.92 -11.08
CA ILE A 207 -17.55 4.96 -12.43
C ILE A 207 -18.60 4.65 -13.51
N VAL A 208 -19.46 3.64 -13.34
CA VAL A 208 -20.56 3.39 -14.30
C VAL A 208 -21.48 4.60 -14.39
N THR A 209 -21.98 5.11 -13.26
CA THR A 209 -22.90 6.25 -13.23
C THR A 209 -22.27 7.49 -13.85
N SER A 210 -21.01 7.81 -13.53
CA SER A 210 -20.29 8.93 -14.15
C SER A 210 -20.08 8.77 -15.67
N SER A 211 -19.95 7.53 -16.16
CA SER A 211 -19.82 7.22 -17.59
C SER A 211 -21.15 7.35 -18.34
N ILE A 212 -22.26 6.89 -17.73
CA ILE A 212 -23.61 7.14 -18.23
C ILE A 212 -23.90 8.64 -18.27
N LEU A 213 -23.50 9.38 -17.23
CA LEU A 213 -23.67 10.84 -17.20
C LEU A 213 -22.85 11.57 -18.28
N ASP A 214 -21.57 11.23 -18.50
CA ASP A 214 -20.74 11.77 -19.62
C ASP A 214 -21.44 11.55 -20.96
N GLN A 215 -21.85 10.31 -21.23
CA GLN A 215 -22.42 9.92 -22.51
C GLN A 215 -23.82 10.51 -22.75
N SER A 216 -24.66 10.58 -21.71
CA SER A 216 -25.94 11.28 -21.79
C SER A 216 -25.76 12.78 -22.03
N LEU A 217 -24.80 13.43 -21.35
CA LEU A 217 -24.52 14.85 -21.53
C LEU A 217 -24.03 15.14 -22.96
N SER A 218 -23.16 14.29 -23.51
CA SER A 218 -22.71 14.37 -24.90
C SER A 218 -23.89 14.29 -25.88
N PHE A 219 -24.76 13.30 -25.71
CA PHE A 219 -25.96 13.13 -26.52
C PHE A 219 -26.92 14.34 -26.44
N TRP A 220 -27.18 14.85 -25.22
CA TRP A 220 -28.02 16.03 -24.99
C TRP A 220 -27.45 17.29 -25.66
N VAL A 221 -26.13 17.49 -25.61
CA VAL A 221 -25.45 18.64 -26.25
C VAL A 221 -25.51 18.55 -27.77
N ALA A 222 -25.41 17.35 -28.34
CA ALA A 222 -25.49 17.12 -29.78
C ALA A 222 -26.91 17.31 -30.37
N HIS A 223 -27.97 17.15 -29.56
CA HIS A 223 -29.37 17.26 -30.00
C HIS A 223 -30.07 18.56 -29.58
N SER A 224 -29.39 19.46 -28.86
CA SER A 224 -29.99 20.70 -28.35
C SER A 224 -29.81 21.87 -29.32
N ASP A 225 -30.71 21.98 -30.30
CA ASP A 225 -30.83 23.15 -31.17
C ASP A 225 -31.33 24.38 -30.36
N GLY A 226 -30.46 25.35 -30.06
CA GLY A 226 -30.92 26.60 -29.44
C GLY A 226 -29.85 27.60 -28.99
N GLU A 227 -29.98 28.86 -29.43
CA GLU A 227 -29.05 29.99 -29.19
C GLU A 227 -28.82 30.39 -27.71
N THR A 228 -29.52 29.82 -26.74
CA THR A 228 -29.21 30.01 -25.30
C THR A 228 -27.89 29.32 -24.87
N PHE A 229 -27.11 28.86 -25.84
CA PHE A 229 -25.93 28.00 -25.72
C PHE A 229 -24.71 28.70 -25.10
N ALA A 230 -24.41 29.95 -25.43
CA ALA A 230 -23.09 30.55 -25.15
C ALA A 230 -22.63 30.48 -23.67
N LEU A 231 -23.52 30.76 -22.71
CA LEU A 231 -23.20 30.69 -21.28
C LEU A 231 -23.29 29.27 -20.69
N LYS A 232 -24.11 28.38 -21.28
CA LYS A 232 -24.10 26.95 -20.96
C LYS A 232 -22.79 26.31 -21.42
N ASN A 233 -22.29 26.68 -22.61
CA ASN A 233 -21.09 26.13 -23.23
C ASN A 233 -19.86 26.26 -22.34
N LEU A 234 -19.61 27.40 -21.68
CA LEU A 234 -18.46 27.53 -20.77
C LEU A 234 -18.55 26.57 -19.56
N ARG A 235 -19.76 26.22 -19.11
CA ARG A 235 -19.99 25.28 -18.01
C ARG A 235 -19.92 23.83 -18.51
N VAL A 236 -20.48 23.54 -19.68
CA VAL A 236 -20.42 22.24 -20.36
C VAL A 236 -18.99 21.89 -20.78
N ILE A 237 -18.26 22.78 -21.44
CA ILE A 237 -16.83 22.62 -21.80
C ILE A 237 -15.98 22.37 -20.54
N ARG A 238 -16.30 22.99 -19.40
CA ARG A 238 -15.64 22.70 -18.13
C ARG A 238 -15.98 21.31 -17.59
N MET A 239 -17.23 20.87 -17.70
CA MET A 239 -17.64 19.48 -17.38
C MET A 239 -16.94 18.46 -18.30
N LEU A 240 -16.86 18.72 -19.61
CA LEU A 240 -16.17 17.85 -20.58
C LEU A 240 -14.66 17.71 -20.30
N ARG A 241 -14.03 18.67 -19.61
CA ARG A 241 -12.65 18.49 -19.10
C ARG A 241 -12.59 17.54 -17.91
N VAL A 242 -13.60 17.56 -17.03
CA VAL A 242 -13.70 16.61 -15.90
C VAL A 242 -14.00 15.21 -16.40
N THR A 243 -14.82 15.03 -17.43
CA THR A 243 -15.14 13.68 -17.94
C THR A 243 -13.93 12.98 -18.58
N ARG A 244 -12.98 13.72 -19.17
CA ARG A 244 -11.66 13.18 -19.55
C ARG A 244 -10.88 12.58 -18.36
N ILE A 245 -10.91 13.23 -17.20
CA ILE A 245 -10.28 12.71 -15.98
C ILE A 245 -11.00 11.44 -15.49
N VAL A 246 -12.33 11.44 -15.53
CA VAL A 246 -13.18 10.28 -15.19
C VAL A 246 -12.89 9.08 -16.08
N ARG A 247 -12.62 9.27 -17.38
CA ARG A 247 -12.18 8.18 -18.28
C ARG A 247 -10.86 7.56 -17.81
N GLY A 248 -9.88 8.36 -17.37
CA GLY A 248 -8.65 7.85 -16.76
C GLY A 248 -8.87 7.05 -15.48
N ILE A 249 -9.86 7.42 -14.66
CA ILE A 249 -10.22 6.68 -13.44
C ILE A 249 -10.74 5.26 -13.76
N ARG A 250 -11.29 5.00 -14.96
CA ARG A 250 -11.71 3.65 -15.39
C ARG A 250 -10.56 2.64 -15.37
N VAL A 251 -9.31 3.05 -15.61
CA VAL A 251 -8.12 2.19 -15.57
C VAL A 251 -7.96 1.52 -14.20
N MET A 252 -8.35 2.21 -13.13
CA MET A 252 -8.29 1.71 -11.75
C MET A 252 -9.26 0.55 -11.49
N ARG A 253 -10.18 0.21 -12.41
CA ARG A 253 -11.00 -1.00 -12.32
C ARG A 253 -10.18 -2.29 -12.41
N VAL A 254 -9.06 -2.27 -13.13
CA VAL A 254 -8.10 -3.40 -13.20
C VAL A 254 -7.67 -3.83 -11.79
N LEU A 255 -7.56 -2.88 -10.87
CA LEU A 255 -7.18 -3.13 -9.47
C LEU A 255 -8.14 -4.09 -8.76
N ARG A 256 -9.45 -4.06 -9.08
CA ARG A 256 -10.44 -4.93 -8.43
C ARG A 256 -10.14 -6.41 -8.65
N TYR A 257 -9.76 -6.76 -9.88
CA TYR A 257 -9.59 -8.14 -10.35
C TYR A 257 -8.18 -8.68 -10.07
N VAL A 258 -7.15 -7.83 -10.08
CA VAL A 258 -5.76 -8.25 -9.88
C VAL A 258 -5.40 -8.22 -8.38
N GLN A 259 -5.62 -9.34 -7.67
CA GLN A 259 -5.28 -9.46 -6.24
C GLN A 259 -3.83 -9.06 -5.88
N PRO A 260 -2.76 -9.48 -6.62
CA PRO A 260 -1.40 -9.04 -6.30
C PRO A 260 -1.25 -7.52 -6.30
N LEU A 261 -1.93 -6.83 -7.22
CA LEU A 261 -1.87 -5.38 -7.35
C LEU A 261 -2.62 -4.66 -6.22
N ARG A 262 -3.73 -5.24 -5.71
CA ARG A 262 -4.39 -4.76 -4.48
C ARG A 262 -3.46 -4.84 -3.26
N THR A 263 -2.69 -5.93 -3.16
CA THR A 263 -1.73 -6.13 -2.07
C THR A 263 -0.58 -5.12 -2.16
N LEU A 264 0.01 -4.94 -3.35
CA LEU A 264 1.04 -3.93 -3.58
C LEU A 264 0.56 -2.50 -3.25
N LEU A 265 -0.64 -2.12 -3.69
CA LEU A 265 -1.20 -0.80 -3.37
C LEU A 265 -1.48 -0.61 -1.88
N ARG A 266 -1.87 -1.67 -1.16
CA ARG A 266 -2.02 -1.63 0.30
C ARG A 266 -0.68 -1.40 0.99
N SER A 267 0.39 -2.05 0.54
CA SER A 267 1.75 -1.83 1.03
C SER A 267 2.22 -0.40 0.76
N ILE A 268 2.02 0.11 -0.46
CA ILE A 268 2.33 1.50 -0.84
C ILE A 268 1.55 2.49 0.04
N TYR A 269 0.25 2.27 0.26
CA TYR A 269 -0.57 3.11 1.14
C TYR A 269 -0.03 3.16 2.59
N THR A 270 0.41 2.02 3.12
CA THR A 270 1.01 1.94 4.45
C THR A 270 2.31 2.75 4.54
N VAL A 271 3.19 2.65 3.53
CA VAL A 271 4.42 3.45 3.46
C VAL A 271 4.11 4.94 3.25
N LEU A 272 3.17 5.29 2.38
CA LEU A 272 2.76 6.70 2.19
C LEU A 272 2.25 7.30 3.50
N LYS A 273 1.48 6.55 4.30
CA LYS A 273 0.97 7.01 5.60
C LYS A 273 2.11 7.36 6.58
N SER A 274 3.22 6.62 6.61
CA SER A 274 4.37 6.98 7.45
C SER A 274 5.11 8.22 6.90
N LEU A 275 5.22 8.34 5.58
CA LEU A 275 5.89 9.46 4.90
C LEU A 275 5.14 10.81 4.99
N VAL A 276 3.82 10.83 5.23
CA VAL A 276 3.02 12.08 5.31
C VAL A 276 3.66 13.09 6.26
N TRP A 277 4.12 12.67 7.44
CA TRP A 277 4.74 13.57 8.42
C TRP A 277 6.08 14.12 7.97
N THR A 278 6.90 13.30 7.31
CA THR A 278 8.19 13.74 6.74
C THR A 278 7.97 14.70 5.58
N MET A 279 6.94 14.48 4.76
CA MET A 279 6.54 15.40 3.69
C MET A 279 5.99 16.72 4.22
N ILE A 280 5.22 16.71 5.34
CA ILE A 280 4.80 17.93 6.04
C ILE A 280 6.01 18.70 6.56
N LEU A 281 6.99 18.03 7.19
CA LEU A 281 8.22 18.66 7.67
C LEU A 281 9.00 19.32 6.52
N LEU A 282 9.17 18.61 5.39
CA LEU A 282 9.82 19.15 4.19
C LEU A 282 9.05 20.37 3.63
N ALA A 283 7.71 20.29 3.57
CA ALA A 283 6.88 21.41 3.12
C ALA A 283 6.97 22.63 4.04
N LEU A 284 7.08 22.44 5.37
CA LEU A 284 7.31 23.52 6.32
C LEU A 284 8.69 24.18 6.14
N ILE A 285 9.72 23.39 5.83
CA ILE A 285 11.06 23.92 5.48
C ILE A 285 10.99 24.72 4.18
N PHE A 286 10.34 24.21 3.13
CA PHE A 286 10.14 24.97 1.88
C PHE A 286 9.33 26.24 2.11
N TYR A 287 8.31 26.21 2.97
CA TYR A 287 7.52 27.38 3.33
C TYR A 287 8.37 28.44 4.04
N SER A 288 9.16 28.07 5.07
CA SER A 288 9.94 29.03 5.85
C SER A 288 11.01 29.73 5.01
N PHE A 289 11.79 28.98 4.24
CA PHE A 289 12.77 29.54 3.31
C PHE A 289 12.10 30.27 2.14
N GLY A 290 11.00 29.74 1.60
CA GLY A 290 10.22 30.37 0.53
C GLY A 290 9.67 31.75 0.93
N VAL A 291 9.20 31.90 2.18
CA VAL A 291 8.80 33.20 2.74
C VAL A 291 10.00 34.14 2.78
N ALA A 292 11.15 33.70 3.33
CA ALA A 292 12.35 34.53 3.42
C ALA A 292 12.81 35.06 2.04
N PHE A 293 12.94 34.19 1.03
CA PHE A 293 13.35 34.62 -0.32
C PHE A 293 12.31 35.54 -1.00
N THR A 294 11.01 35.26 -0.83
CA THR A 294 9.95 36.10 -1.39
C THR A 294 9.93 37.48 -0.74
N GLN A 295 10.11 37.56 0.58
CA GLN A 295 10.19 38.82 1.32
C GLN A 295 11.42 39.62 0.91
N SER A 296 12.62 39.04 0.94
CA SER A 296 13.85 39.74 0.54
C SER A 296 13.81 40.25 -0.91
N THR A 297 13.23 39.47 -1.83
CA THR A 297 13.01 39.91 -3.21
C THR A 297 11.99 41.04 -3.29
N SER A 298 10.89 40.96 -2.55
CA SER A 298 9.85 42.00 -2.52
C SER A 298 10.37 43.31 -1.94
N ASP A 299 11.16 43.24 -0.86
CA ASP A 299 11.76 44.40 -0.21
C ASP A 299 12.80 45.06 -1.13
N TYR A 300 13.64 44.28 -1.81
CA TYR A 300 14.56 44.77 -2.85
C TYR A 300 13.83 45.47 -4.01
N CYS A 301 12.76 44.85 -4.56
CA CYS A 301 11.96 45.50 -5.61
C CYS A 301 11.27 46.78 -5.11
N ARG A 302 10.84 46.81 -3.85
CA ARG A 302 10.20 47.98 -3.23
C ARG A 302 11.20 49.12 -3.01
N GLU A 303 12.42 48.83 -2.59
CA GLU A 303 13.49 49.83 -2.44
C GLU A 303 13.87 50.42 -3.80
N ALA A 304 14.08 49.58 -4.82
CA ALA A 304 14.34 50.01 -6.19
C ALA A 304 13.20 50.89 -6.75
N ALA A 305 11.93 50.52 -6.54
CA ALA A 305 10.78 51.33 -6.94
C ALA A 305 10.68 52.65 -6.15
N GLY A 306 11.03 52.65 -4.86
CA GLY A 306 11.06 53.86 -4.03
C GLY A 306 12.12 54.87 -4.46
N ALA A 307 13.29 54.39 -4.93
CA ALA A 307 14.35 55.25 -5.47
C ALA A 307 13.91 56.01 -6.74
N LEU A 308 13.05 55.42 -7.58
CA LEU A 308 12.51 56.04 -8.79
C LEU A 308 11.41 57.08 -8.53
N LEU A 309 10.87 57.14 -7.30
CA LEU A 309 9.78 58.03 -6.90
C LEU A 309 10.26 59.30 -6.17
N GLN A 310 11.58 59.56 -6.14
CA GLN A 310 12.11 60.76 -5.51
C GLN A 310 11.75 62.04 -6.29
N PRO A 311 11.35 63.13 -5.62
CA PRO A 311 10.95 64.37 -6.30
C PRO A 311 12.17 65.08 -6.92
N GLY A 312 12.43 64.78 -8.19
CA GLY A 312 13.54 65.34 -8.97
C GLY A 312 13.91 64.53 -10.21
N SER A 313 13.65 63.22 -10.22
CA SER A 313 13.76 62.39 -11.43
C SER A 313 12.57 62.65 -12.36
N GLY A 314 12.82 63.32 -13.49
CA GLY A 314 11.80 63.69 -14.49
C GLY A 314 11.20 62.51 -15.29
N LEU A 315 11.09 61.32 -14.70
CA LEU A 315 10.43 60.17 -15.32
C LEU A 315 8.90 60.27 -15.19
N SER A 316 8.20 59.93 -16.27
CA SER A 316 6.74 59.89 -16.30
C SER A 316 6.19 58.60 -15.71
N LEU A 317 4.98 58.67 -15.14
CA LEU A 317 4.30 57.57 -14.45
C LEU A 317 4.06 56.32 -15.35
N SER A 318 4.14 56.47 -16.67
CA SER A 318 4.04 55.39 -17.66
C SER A 318 5.35 54.60 -17.87
N SER A 319 6.47 55.03 -17.29
CA SER A 319 7.75 54.30 -17.30
C SER A 319 7.99 53.46 -16.05
N VAL A 320 7.14 53.59 -15.02
CA VAL A 320 7.24 52.85 -13.77
C VAL A 320 6.53 51.50 -13.91
N SER A 321 7.27 50.48 -14.36
CA SER A 321 6.93 49.08 -14.10
C SER A 321 7.75 48.62 -12.88
N PRO A 322 7.19 48.62 -11.66
CA PRO A 322 7.92 48.26 -10.44
C PRO A 322 7.95 46.73 -10.25
N MET A 323 8.32 46.03 -11.32
CA MET A 323 8.57 44.59 -11.35
C MET A 323 10.05 44.47 -11.66
N CYS A 324 10.86 44.06 -10.67
CA CYS A 324 12.33 44.04 -10.69
C CYS A 324 12.89 43.72 -12.09
N GLU A 325 13.75 44.58 -12.63
CA GLU A 325 14.16 44.58 -14.05
C GLU A 325 14.65 43.22 -14.58
N ASN A 326 15.18 42.35 -13.70
CA ASN A 326 15.50 40.97 -14.01
C ASN A 326 14.23 40.07 -14.04
N PRO A 327 13.80 39.55 -15.21
CA PRO A 327 12.63 38.68 -15.32
C PRO A 327 12.82 37.32 -14.63
N GLU A 328 14.04 36.80 -14.54
CA GLU A 328 14.32 35.52 -13.89
C GLU A 328 14.08 35.59 -12.38
N LEU A 329 14.44 36.71 -11.74
CA LEU A 329 14.16 36.98 -10.33
C LEU A 329 12.66 36.90 -10.05
N GLN A 330 11.82 37.41 -10.96
CA GLN A 330 10.37 37.31 -10.84
C GLN A 330 9.85 35.90 -11.09
N ILE A 331 10.31 35.21 -12.15
CA ILE A 331 9.89 33.84 -12.46
C ILE A 331 10.12 32.91 -11.26
N TYR A 332 11.27 33.04 -10.60
CA TYR A 332 11.66 32.15 -9.51
C TYR A 332 11.16 32.58 -8.12
N TRP A 333 11.10 33.88 -7.83
CA TRP A 333 11.00 34.40 -6.46
C TRP A 333 9.88 35.45 -6.22
N SER A 334 9.04 35.75 -7.21
CA SER A 334 7.99 36.79 -7.10
C SER A 334 6.88 36.52 -6.08
N PHE A 335 6.48 35.26 -5.90
CA PHE A 335 5.43 34.86 -4.95
C PHE A 335 5.76 33.55 -4.26
N LEU A 336 5.26 33.39 -3.03
CA LEU A 336 5.61 32.29 -2.13
C LEU A 336 5.52 30.91 -2.77
N ALA A 337 4.45 30.61 -3.49
CA ALA A 337 4.30 29.31 -4.14
C ALA A 337 5.29 29.08 -5.30
N SER A 338 5.72 30.14 -6.02
CA SER A 338 6.83 30.01 -6.98
C SER A 338 8.14 29.76 -6.25
N SER A 339 8.43 30.53 -5.19
CA SER A 339 9.63 30.35 -4.36
C SER A 339 9.73 28.93 -3.78
N MET A 340 8.64 28.41 -3.20
CA MET A 340 8.56 27.02 -2.72
C MET A 340 8.78 26.00 -3.84
N PHE A 341 8.21 26.23 -5.03
CA PHE A 341 8.39 25.35 -6.18
C PHE A 341 9.81 25.46 -6.78
N THR A 342 10.45 26.62 -6.72
CA THR A 342 11.85 26.85 -7.10
C THR A 342 12.80 26.11 -6.18
N LEU A 343 12.59 26.19 -4.87
CA LEU A 343 13.33 25.41 -3.87
C LEU A 343 13.17 23.89 -4.12
N PHE A 344 11.95 23.43 -4.40
CA PHE A 344 11.70 22.03 -4.78
C PHE A 344 12.44 21.64 -6.07
N LYS A 345 12.34 22.43 -7.15
CA LYS A 345 13.04 22.17 -8.43
C LYS A 345 14.56 22.07 -8.24
N ALA A 346 15.14 22.92 -7.39
CA ALA A 346 16.59 22.96 -7.13
C ALA A 346 17.09 21.68 -6.41
N ILE A 347 16.29 21.11 -5.49
CA ILE A 347 16.64 19.86 -4.78
C ILE A 347 16.31 18.62 -5.61
N ALA A 348 15.17 18.63 -6.31
CA ALA A 348 14.73 17.50 -7.14
C ALA A 348 15.51 17.35 -8.46
N GLY A 349 16.48 18.23 -8.74
CA GLY A 349 17.26 18.23 -9.98
C GLY A 349 16.50 18.74 -11.21
N GLY A 350 15.34 19.38 -11.03
CA GLY A 350 14.52 19.94 -12.11
C GLY A 350 15.04 21.28 -12.66
N VAL A 351 15.92 21.96 -11.94
CA VAL A 351 16.68 23.13 -12.41
C VAL A 351 18.03 23.14 -11.71
N SER A 352 19.07 23.71 -12.35
CA SER A 352 20.36 23.89 -11.66
C SER A 352 20.19 24.89 -10.52
N TRP A 353 20.74 24.58 -9.34
CA TRP A 353 20.72 25.48 -8.19
C TRP A 353 21.45 26.81 -8.48
N HIS A 354 22.41 26.79 -9.42
CA HIS A 354 23.11 27.96 -9.90
C HIS A 354 22.17 28.93 -10.66
N SER A 355 21.35 28.41 -11.58
CA SER A 355 20.41 29.22 -12.37
C SER A 355 19.35 29.96 -11.53
N VAL A 356 19.05 29.47 -10.33
CA VAL A 356 18.04 30.09 -9.44
C VAL A 356 18.66 31.01 -8.37
N VAL A 357 19.96 30.88 -8.10
CA VAL A 357 20.68 31.75 -7.15
C VAL A 357 21.29 32.98 -7.84
N LEU A 358 21.66 32.89 -9.11
CA LEU A 358 22.16 34.05 -9.89
C LEU A 358 21.23 35.28 -9.81
N PRO A 359 19.89 35.15 -9.98
CA PRO A 359 19.00 36.31 -9.88
C PRO A 359 18.90 36.92 -8.47
N LEU A 360 19.34 36.20 -7.42
CA LEU A 360 19.36 36.68 -6.03
C LEU A 360 20.64 37.46 -5.69
N GLU A 361 21.66 37.44 -6.54
CA GLU A 361 22.92 38.17 -6.32
C GLU A 361 22.74 39.68 -6.00
N PRO A 362 21.93 40.45 -6.73
CA PRO A 362 21.72 41.88 -6.42
C PRO A 362 20.84 42.13 -5.18
N VAL A 363 20.10 41.11 -4.69
CA VAL A 363 19.27 41.22 -3.46
C VAL A 363 20.16 41.24 -2.21
N GLY A 364 21.32 40.57 -2.26
CA GLY A 364 22.36 40.67 -1.23
C GLY A 364 23.03 39.35 -0.86
N TRP A 365 24.32 39.42 -0.54
CA TRP A 365 25.18 38.26 -0.24
C TRP A 365 24.62 37.33 0.86
N PHE A 366 23.93 37.87 1.87
CA PHE A 366 23.35 37.07 2.95
C PHE A 366 22.26 36.11 2.44
N ILE A 367 21.51 36.51 1.42
CA ILE A 367 20.47 35.69 0.79
C ILE A 367 21.08 34.54 -0.01
N ILE A 368 22.23 34.77 -0.67
CA ILE A 368 23.02 33.72 -1.33
C ILE A 368 23.50 32.69 -0.30
N VAL A 369 24.05 33.15 0.84
CA VAL A 369 24.51 32.27 1.93
C VAL A 369 23.35 31.47 2.52
N LEU A 370 22.18 32.10 2.71
CA LEU A 370 20.96 31.44 3.18
C LEU A 370 20.47 30.35 2.19
N PHE A 371 20.57 30.61 0.89
CA PHE A 371 20.24 29.64 -0.16
C PHE A 371 21.22 28.45 -0.19
N VAL A 372 22.52 28.71 -0.09
CA VAL A 372 23.53 27.63 0.01
C VAL A 372 23.31 26.81 1.29
N ALA A 373 23.04 27.45 2.43
CA ALA A 373 22.72 26.77 3.68
C ALA A 373 21.46 25.89 3.56
N PHE A 374 20.42 26.37 2.86
CA PHE A 374 19.22 25.59 2.53
C PHE A 374 19.53 24.34 1.69
N ILE A 375 20.34 24.48 0.64
CA ILE A 375 20.75 23.35 -0.21
C ILE A 375 21.55 22.34 0.61
N CYS A 376 22.55 22.78 1.38
CA CYS A 376 23.34 21.88 2.23
C CYS A 376 22.47 21.17 3.27
N PHE A 377 21.60 21.89 3.98
CA PHE A 377 20.71 21.31 4.99
C PHE A 377 19.75 20.29 4.37
N THR A 378 19.10 20.64 3.27
CA THR A 378 18.06 19.76 2.69
C THR A 378 18.67 18.55 1.99
N SER A 379 19.78 18.71 1.28
CA SER A 379 20.46 17.60 0.60
C SER A 379 21.22 16.66 1.54
N PHE A 380 21.90 17.17 2.58
CA PHE A 380 22.69 16.32 3.48
C PHE A 380 21.95 15.85 4.74
N ALA A 381 20.97 16.60 5.25
CA ALA A 381 20.17 16.16 6.39
C ALA A 381 18.82 15.59 5.94
N VAL A 382 18.00 16.38 5.25
CA VAL A 382 16.58 16.03 5.05
C VAL A 382 16.37 14.86 4.07
N LEU A 383 17.06 14.83 2.93
CA LEU A 383 17.00 13.67 2.01
C LEU A 383 17.48 12.37 2.66
N ASN A 384 18.54 12.45 3.49
CA ASN A 384 19.06 11.29 4.23
C ASN A 384 18.09 10.83 5.32
N VAL A 385 17.39 11.75 5.99
CA VAL A 385 16.29 11.42 6.93
C VAL A 385 15.11 10.77 6.19
N ILE A 386 14.69 11.28 5.03
CA ILE A 386 13.63 10.67 4.21
C ILE A 386 14.01 9.25 3.81
N THR A 387 15.25 9.04 3.35
CA THR A 387 15.78 7.71 3.01
C THR A 387 15.79 6.79 4.24
N GLY A 388 16.21 7.30 5.40
CA GLY A 388 16.16 6.56 6.67
C GLY A 388 14.74 6.12 7.06
N VAL A 389 13.75 7.01 6.98
CA VAL A 389 12.34 6.71 7.27
C VAL A 389 11.77 5.69 6.27
N PHE A 390 12.14 5.79 4.98
CA PHE A 390 11.73 4.83 3.96
C PHE A 390 12.30 3.43 4.24
N CYS A 391 13.60 3.35 4.54
CA CYS A 391 14.25 2.10 4.95
C CYS A 391 13.62 1.53 6.23
N GLN A 392 13.33 2.36 7.23
CA GLN A 392 12.68 1.94 8.46
C GLN A 392 11.27 1.37 8.21
N SER A 393 10.45 2.06 7.41
CA SER A 393 9.10 1.61 7.05
C SER A 393 9.13 0.30 6.25
N ALA A 394 10.13 0.12 5.38
CA ALA A 394 10.33 -1.13 4.63
C ALA A 394 10.77 -2.29 5.55
N MET A 395 11.68 -2.04 6.50
CA MET A 395 12.08 -3.04 7.51
C MET A 395 10.92 -3.41 8.44
N GLU A 396 10.11 -2.44 8.86
CA GLU A 396 8.93 -2.68 9.70
C GLU A 396 7.88 -3.52 8.96
N SER A 397 7.62 -3.23 7.67
CA SER A 397 6.74 -4.06 6.83
C SER A 397 7.28 -5.50 6.68
N ALA A 398 8.58 -5.67 6.45
CA ALA A 398 9.19 -7.01 6.34
C ALA A 398 9.14 -7.78 7.66
N ASN A 399 9.25 -7.10 8.81
CA ASN A 399 9.11 -7.72 10.12
C ASN A 399 7.66 -8.16 10.39
N LEU A 400 6.66 -7.36 10.01
CA LEU A 400 5.25 -7.74 10.10
C LEU A 400 4.94 -8.99 9.25
N ASP A 401 5.45 -9.07 8.03
CA ASP A 401 5.28 -10.25 7.17
C ASP A 401 5.92 -11.50 7.80
N ASN A 402 7.10 -11.36 8.43
CA ASN A 402 7.75 -12.45 9.18
C ASN A 402 6.95 -12.86 10.44
N GLU A 403 6.43 -11.92 11.22
CA GLU A 403 5.59 -12.23 12.40
C GLU A 403 4.29 -12.94 12.01
N ILE A 404 3.65 -12.53 10.90
CA ILE A 404 2.47 -13.20 10.35
C ILE A 404 2.81 -14.63 9.93
N ALA A 405 3.93 -14.85 9.23
CA ALA A 405 4.38 -16.18 8.83
C ALA A 405 4.66 -17.09 10.04
N VAL A 406 5.32 -16.57 11.09
CA VAL A 406 5.54 -17.29 12.34
C VAL A 406 4.22 -17.63 13.05
N MET A 407 3.27 -16.70 13.11
CA MET A 407 1.94 -16.98 13.69
C MET A 407 1.17 -18.04 12.90
N GLN A 408 1.24 -18.03 11.57
CA GLN A 408 0.64 -19.08 10.73
C GLN A 408 1.26 -20.46 11.02
N GLN A 409 2.57 -20.54 11.18
CA GLN A 409 3.27 -21.79 11.50
C GLN A 409 2.98 -22.29 12.94
N LEU A 410 2.75 -21.38 13.89
CA LEU A 410 2.29 -21.74 15.23
C LEU A 410 0.83 -22.24 15.21
N ALA A 411 -0.05 -21.58 14.44
CA ALA A 411 -1.45 -21.99 14.31
C ALA A 411 -1.60 -23.38 13.69
N SER A 412 -0.86 -23.69 12.61
CA SER A 412 -0.87 -25.04 12.03
C SER A 412 -0.30 -26.09 12.99
N ARG A 413 0.68 -25.73 13.81
CA ARG A 413 1.18 -26.62 14.87
C ARG A 413 0.15 -26.88 15.96
N GLU A 414 -0.60 -25.88 16.40
CA GLU A 414 -1.69 -26.06 17.37
C GLU A 414 -2.81 -26.94 16.79
N GLU A 415 -3.17 -26.74 15.52
CA GLU A 415 -4.15 -27.56 14.81
C GLU A 415 -3.71 -29.03 14.72
N HIS A 416 -2.45 -29.30 14.37
CA HIS A 416 -1.89 -30.65 14.35
C HIS A 416 -1.88 -31.28 15.75
N VAL A 417 -1.51 -30.54 16.80
CA VAL A 417 -1.53 -31.06 18.18
C VAL A 417 -2.96 -31.36 18.65
N GLU A 418 -3.95 -30.56 18.28
CA GLU A 418 -5.34 -30.82 18.64
C GLU A 418 -5.98 -31.96 17.81
N ALA A 419 -5.55 -32.15 16.56
CA ALA A 419 -5.90 -33.33 15.75
C ALA A 419 -5.30 -34.61 16.36
N ILE A 420 -4.02 -34.61 16.70
CA ILE A 420 -3.34 -35.74 17.37
C ILE A 420 -4.03 -36.05 18.71
N LYS A 421 -4.35 -35.06 19.54
CA LYS A 421 -5.08 -35.30 20.80
C LYS A 421 -6.44 -35.93 20.60
N LYS A 422 -7.18 -35.57 19.54
CA LYS A 422 -8.46 -36.22 19.21
C LYS A 422 -8.28 -37.66 18.74
N LEU A 423 -7.20 -37.94 17.99
CA LEU A 423 -6.87 -39.30 17.58
C LEU A 423 -6.51 -40.15 18.80
N PHE A 424 -5.65 -39.65 19.68
CA PHE A 424 -5.26 -40.34 20.91
C PHE A 424 -6.49 -40.64 21.79
N ASN A 425 -7.35 -39.65 22.04
CA ASN A 425 -8.63 -39.83 22.76
C ASN A 425 -9.67 -40.73 22.03
N ALA A 426 -9.44 -41.12 20.78
CA ALA A 426 -10.29 -42.06 20.04
C ALA A 426 -9.69 -43.48 19.98
N ILE A 427 -8.42 -43.62 20.37
CA ILE A 427 -7.69 -44.89 20.49
C ILE A 427 -7.70 -45.38 21.94
N ASP A 428 -7.46 -44.47 22.89
CA ASP A 428 -7.61 -44.68 24.35
C ASP A 428 -9.08 -45.06 24.65
N GLN A 429 -9.32 -46.35 24.92
CA GLN A 429 -10.66 -46.90 25.17
C GLN A 429 -10.99 -46.97 26.65
N ASP A 430 -9.98 -47.10 27.51
CA ASP A 430 -10.15 -47.22 28.97
C ASP A 430 -10.08 -45.88 29.73
N ALA A 431 -9.78 -44.79 29.02
CA ALA A 431 -9.56 -43.43 29.51
C ALA A 431 -8.38 -43.30 30.50
N SER A 432 -7.39 -44.19 30.40
CA SER A 432 -6.18 -44.17 31.24
C SER A 432 -5.26 -42.97 30.96
N ASN A 433 -5.38 -42.32 29.79
CA ASN A 433 -4.51 -41.25 29.26
C ASN A 433 -3.13 -41.72 28.78
N ASP A 434 -2.87 -43.02 28.73
CA ASP A 434 -1.72 -43.64 28.06
C ASP A 434 -2.27 -44.68 27.06
N ILE A 435 -1.68 -44.81 25.88
CA ILE A 435 -2.14 -45.79 24.87
C ILE A 435 -1.29 -47.06 25.01
N THR A 436 -1.95 -48.21 25.18
CA THR A 436 -1.27 -49.51 25.15
C THR A 436 -1.05 -50.00 23.72
N MET A 437 -0.06 -50.88 23.50
CA MET A 437 0.20 -51.44 22.17
C MET A 437 -1.02 -52.19 21.62
N ASP A 438 -1.73 -52.92 22.49
CA ASP A 438 -2.90 -53.72 22.12
C ASP A 438 -4.07 -52.83 21.64
N GLU A 439 -4.34 -51.70 22.31
CA GLU A 439 -5.32 -50.69 21.86
C GLU A 439 -4.91 -50.03 20.54
N PHE A 440 -3.61 -49.80 20.35
CA PHE A 440 -3.08 -49.20 19.13
C PHE A 440 -3.21 -50.14 17.94
N GLU A 441 -2.93 -51.44 18.13
CA GLU A 441 -3.06 -52.48 17.10
C GLU A 441 -4.54 -52.73 16.75
N GLU A 442 -5.45 -52.83 17.73
CA GLU A 442 -6.90 -52.96 17.49
C GLU A 442 -7.47 -51.77 16.70
N LYS A 443 -6.98 -50.56 16.95
CA LYS A 443 -7.45 -49.34 16.26
C LYS A 443 -6.77 -49.07 14.93
N LEU A 444 -5.60 -49.63 14.68
CA LEU A 444 -4.95 -49.59 13.37
C LEU A 444 -5.71 -50.38 12.30
N GLU A 445 -6.64 -51.27 12.66
CA GLU A 445 -7.55 -51.92 11.70
C GLU A 445 -8.73 -51.03 11.26
N ASP A 446 -9.06 -49.96 12.00
CA ASP A 446 -10.13 -49.04 11.61
C ASP A 446 -9.67 -48.15 10.45
N ALA A 447 -10.27 -48.35 9.28
CA ALA A 447 -10.00 -47.56 8.07
C ALA A 447 -10.09 -46.03 8.29
N ARG A 448 -10.84 -45.57 9.30
CA ARG A 448 -10.94 -44.15 9.67
C ARG A 448 -9.69 -43.64 10.41
N VAL A 449 -9.03 -44.49 11.19
CA VAL A 449 -7.78 -44.20 11.92
C VAL A 449 -6.60 -44.17 10.94
N ILE A 450 -6.50 -45.17 10.07
CA ILE A 450 -5.52 -45.22 8.96
C ILE A 450 -5.60 -43.94 8.12
N ALA A 451 -6.80 -43.59 7.63
CA ALA A 451 -7.01 -42.39 6.82
C ALA A 451 -6.69 -41.07 7.56
N TYR A 452 -6.76 -41.05 8.90
CA TYR A 452 -6.39 -39.89 9.71
C TYR A 452 -4.87 -39.77 9.88
N LEU A 453 -4.16 -40.89 10.05
CA LEU A 453 -2.70 -40.95 10.11
C LEU A 453 -2.06 -40.53 8.78
N ASP A 454 -2.58 -41.07 7.66
CA ASP A 454 -2.17 -40.68 6.29
C ASP A 454 -2.39 -39.18 6.03
N CYS A 455 -3.55 -38.64 6.42
CA CYS A 455 -3.82 -37.19 6.32
C CYS A 455 -2.87 -36.32 7.14
N MET A 456 -2.26 -36.86 8.21
CA MET A 456 -1.23 -36.18 9.00
C MET A 456 0.20 -36.42 8.47
N GLY A 457 0.36 -37.23 7.42
CA GLY A 457 1.66 -37.60 6.87
C GLY A 457 2.47 -38.52 7.78
N ILE A 458 1.80 -39.36 8.58
CA ILE A 458 2.41 -40.41 9.39
C ILE A 458 2.07 -41.73 8.72
N ASP A 459 3.06 -42.40 8.14
CA ASP A 459 2.87 -43.73 7.56
C ASP A 459 2.52 -44.72 8.69
N CYS A 460 1.54 -45.60 8.45
CA CYS A 460 1.13 -46.58 9.45
C CYS A 460 2.27 -47.56 9.83
N SER A 461 3.24 -47.77 8.92
CA SER A 461 4.45 -48.56 9.21
C SER A 461 5.45 -47.84 10.12
N ASP A 462 5.58 -46.51 10.00
CA ASP A 462 6.42 -45.70 10.89
C ASP A 462 5.82 -45.61 12.31
N ALA A 463 4.50 -45.61 12.43
CA ALA A 463 3.81 -45.50 13.71
C ALA A 463 4.14 -46.66 14.68
N TRP A 464 4.40 -47.86 14.15
CA TRP A 464 4.84 -49.02 14.95
C TRP A 464 6.24 -48.82 15.56
N THR A 465 7.14 -48.14 14.84
CA THR A 465 8.49 -47.84 15.35
C THR A 465 8.45 -46.84 16.52
N LEU A 466 7.41 -46.02 16.59
CA LEU A 466 7.21 -44.99 17.60
C LEU A 466 6.97 -45.56 19.02
N PHE A 467 6.51 -46.82 19.11
CA PHE A 467 6.37 -47.59 20.35
C PHE A 467 7.59 -48.48 20.67
N GLN A 468 8.56 -48.61 19.76
CA GLN A 468 9.79 -49.38 19.98
C GLN A 468 10.98 -48.51 20.45
N VAL A 469 10.79 -47.20 20.60
CA VAL A 469 11.80 -46.27 21.13
C VAL A 469 11.54 -46.04 22.63
N ASP A 470 12.09 -46.93 23.45
CA ASP A 470 12.29 -46.75 24.90
C ASP A 470 13.37 -45.69 25.21
#